data_AF-A0A0L0AMN2-F1
#
_entry.id   AF-A0A0L0AMN2-F1
#
_cell.length_a   1.000
_cell.length_b   1.000
_cell.length_c   1.000
_cell.angle_alpha   90.00
_cell.angle_beta   90.00
_cell.angle_gamma   90.00
#
_symmetry.space_group_name_H-M   'P 1'
#
loop_
_entity.id
_entity.type
_entity.pdbx_description
1 polymer ?
#
loop_
_entity_poly.entity_id
_entity_poly.type
_entity_poly.pdbx_seq_one_letter_code
_entity_poly.pdbx_strand_id
1 'polypeptide(L)'
;MSEFSQTVPELVAWARKNDFSIQLPVDRLSFLLAVATLNSERLEGEMTEGILIDAFRHVSDTFEQTSETIGVRANNAINDMVRQRLLNRFTSEQAEGNAIYRLTPLGIGITDYYIRQREFSTLRLSMQLSIVAGELKRAADAAEAADGAVKGGDEFHWHRNVYAPLKYSVAEIFDSIDLTQRLMDEQQQSVKDDIAQLLNKDWRAAISSCELLLSETSGTLRELQDTLDAAGDKLQANLLRIQDATLFRDDLYFVDRLVIDLQSKLDRIVSWGQQAIDLWIGYDRHVHKFIRTAIDMDKNRVFAQRLRQSVQTYLDAPWALTYASAERLLDMRDEEMTLRDEEVTGELPSDLEYEEFNEIREQLAAMIEQQLEMYKTRQLPLDLGLVVREYLTQYPRARHFDVARIVVDQAVRLGVAQADFSGLQAQWQPINDYGAKVQAHVIDKY
;
A
#
# COMPACT_ATOMS: atom_id res chain seq x y z
N MET A 1 -7.28 25.39 6.41
CA MET A 1 -6.76 24.17 7.06
C MET A 1 -5.30 24.09 6.72
N SER A 2 -4.40 24.12 7.70
CA SER A 2 -2.97 23.93 7.46
C SER A 2 -2.74 22.53 6.88
N GLU A 3 -2.13 22.45 5.71
CA GLU A 3 -1.58 21.19 5.19
C GLU A 3 -0.65 20.62 6.27
N PHE A 4 -1.06 19.53 6.91
CA PHE A 4 -0.25 18.87 7.92
C PHE A 4 0.87 18.10 7.20
N SER A 5 1.94 18.80 6.78
CA SER A 5 3.17 18.19 6.27
C SER A 5 4.14 17.87 7.42
N GLN A 6 3.64 17.35 8.55
CA GLN A 6 4.51 16.88 9.62
C GLN A 6 4.65 15.37 9.47
N THR A 7 5.88 14.89 9.42
CA THR A 7 6.16 13.46 9.55
C THR A 7 5.61 12.93 10.88
N VAL A 8 5.31 11.62 10.98
CA VAL A 8 4.76 11.02 12.21
C VAL A 8 5.56 11.42 13.47
N PRO A 9 6.91 11.43 13.47
CA PRO A 9 7.69 11.88 14.64
C PRO A 9 7.53 13.37 14.96
N GLU A 10 7.42 14.23 13.95
CA GLU A 10 7.23 15.67 14.13
C GLU A 10 5.87 15.99 14.77
N LEU A 11 4.81 15.26 14.39
CA LEU A 11 3.50 15.40 15.00
C LEU A 11 3.53 15.06 16.49
N VAL A 12 4.24 13.99 16.87
CA VAL A 12 4.42 13.59 18.28
C VAL A 12 5.22 14.66 19.04
N ALA A 13 6.29 15.18 18.45
CA ALA A 13 7.07 16.26 19.05
C ALA A 13 6.23 17.54 19.25
N TRP A 14 5.39 17.89 18.27
CA TRP A 14 4.45 19.00 18.35
C TRP A 14 3.41 18.79 19.45
N ALA A 15 2.79 17.60 19.54
CA ALA A 15 1.83 17.29 20.59
C ALA A 15 2.44 17.40 22.00
N ARG A 16 3.67 16.89 22.17
CA ARG A 16 4.44 17.01 23.42
C ARG A 16 4.78 18.46 23.75
N LYS A 17 5.21 19.26 22.77
CA LYS A 17 5.55 20.69 22.96
C LYS A 17 4.34 21.51 23.44
N ASN A 18 3.14 21.16 23.00
CA ASN A 18 1.90 21.84 23.38
C ASN A 18 1.20 21.25 24.62
N ASP A 19 1.78 20.22 25.26
CA ASP A 19 1.23 19.55 26.45
C ASP A 19 -0.21 19.06 26.27
N PHE A 20 -0.55 18.52 25.09
CA PHE A 20 -1.90 17.99 24.85
C PHE A 20 -2.15 16.76 25.74
N SER A 21 -3.15 16.89 26.61
CA SER A 21 -3.59 15.83 27.52
C SER A 21 -5.08 15.94 27.77
N ILE A 22 -5.73 14.80 27.97
CA ILE A 22 -7.12 14.68 28.38
C ILE A 22 -7.12 13.75 29.61
N GLN A 23 -7.57 14.28 30.73
CA GLN A 23 -7.70 13.57 31.99
C GLN A 23 -9.15 13.72 32.48
N LEU A 24 -9.97 12.72 32.14
CA LEU A 24 -11.38 12.65 32.51
C LEU A 24 -11.68 11.41 33.35
N PRO A 25 -11.35 11.41 34.66
CA PRO A 25 -11.86 10.41 35.59
C PRO A 25 -13.40 10.46 35.67
N VAL A 26 -14.02 9.43 36.25
CA VAL A 26 -15.49 9.24 36.22
C VAL A 26 -16.24 10.46 36.76
N ASP A 27 -15.75 11.09 37.82
CA ASP A 27 -16.36 12.31 38.40
C ASP A 27 -16.25 13.53 37.45
N ARG A 28 -15.09 13.73 36.82
CA ARG A 28 -14.86 14.80 35.83
C ARG A 28 -15.66 14.59 34.56
N LEU A 29 -15.77 13.34 34.08
CA LEU A 29 -16.59 13.00 32.93
C LEU A 29 -18.07 13.23 33.25
N SER A 30 -18.57 12.76 34.39
CA SER A 30 -19.95 13.04 34.83
C SER A 30 -20.24 14.53 34.92
N PHE A 31 -19.29 15.33 35.40
CA PHE A 31 -19.41 16.79 35.39
C PHE A 31 -19.49 17.38 33.98
N LEU A 32 -18.59 16.97 33.09
CA LEU A 32 -18.61 17.40 31.68
C LEU A 32 -19.93 17.02 30.99
N LEU A 33 -20.46 15.83 31.28
CA LEU A 33 -21.76 15.37 30.76
C LEU A 33 -22.92 16.20 31.31
N ALA A 34 -22.93 16.49 32.61
CA ALA A 34 -23.93 17.36 33.22
C ALA A 34 -23.93 18.76 32.59
N VAL A 35 -22.73 19.32 32.35
CA VAL A 35 -22.55 20.62 31.67
C VAL A 35 -23.12 20.57 30.24
N ALA A 36 -22.89 19.50 29.49
CA ALA A 36 -23.43 19.36 28.14
C ALA A 36 -24.95 19.19 28.10
N THR A 37 -25.54 18.44 29.05
CA THR A 37 -27.00 18.36 29.17
C THR A 37 -27.60 19.74 29.41
N LEU A 38 -27.06 20.50 30.37
CA LEU A 38 -27.49 21.87 30.65
C LEU A 38 -27.31 22.80 29.45
N ASN A 39 -26.22 22.64 28.69
CA ASN A 39 -25.99 23.42 27.47
C ASN A 39 -26.99 23.08 26.36
N SER A 40 -27.46 21.82 26.28
CA SER A 40 -28.41 21.37 25.25
C SER A 40 -29.85 21.82 25.52
N GLU A 41 -30.25 21.92 26.79
CA GLU A 41 -31.60 22.32 27.20
C GLU A 41 -31.76 23.85 27.26
N ARG A 42 -30.67 24.61 27.12
CA ARG A 42 -30.67 26.06 27.29
C ARG A 42 -31.21 26.79 26.06
N LEU A 43 -32.24 27.59 26.28
CA LEU A 43 -32.89 28.41 25.25
C LEU A 43 -32.23 29.80 25.09
N GLU A 44 -31.73 30.39 26.17
CA GLU A 44 -31.17 31.75 26.16
C GLU A 44 -29.90 31.90 27.03
N GLY A 45 -28.91 32.61 26.48
CA GLY A 45 -27.65 32.96 27.15
C GLY A 45 -26.62 31.82 27.21
N GLU A 46 -25.37 32.18 27.54
CA GLU A 46 -24.26 31.24 27.75
C GLU A 46 -24.17 30.79 29.22
N MET A 47 -23.45 29.69 29.49
CA MET A 47 -23.29 29.18 30.85
C MET A 47 -22.44 30.12 31.71
N THR A 48 -22.99 30.58 32.83
CA THR A 48 -22.29 31.39 33.82
C THR A 48 -21.50 30.51 34.78
N GLU A 49 -20.55 31.11 35.52
CA GLU A 49 -19.78 30.38 36.52
C GLU A 49 -20.66 29.78 37.62
N GLY A 50 -21.70 30.50 38.06
CA GLY A 50 -22.65 30.01 39.05
C GLY A 50 -23.32 28.70 38.64
N ILE A 51 -23.76 28.60 37.37
CA ILE A 51 -24.41 27.40 36.84
C ILE A 51 -23.43 26.22 36.78
N LEU A 52 -22.16 26.46 36.45
CA LEU A 52 -21.14 25.39 36.48
C LEU A 52 -20.85 24.91 37.92
N ILE A 53 -20.82 25.81 38.90
CA ILE A 53 -20.63 25.44 40.30
C ILE A 53 -21.83 24.64 40.82
N ASP A 54 -23.04 25.01 40.45
CA ASP A 54 -24.25 24.28 40.81
C ASP A 54 -24.30 22.90 40.15
N ALA A 55 -23.94 22.80 38.85
CA ALA A 55 -23.78 21.51 38.19
C ALA A 55 -22.71 20.63 38.88
N PHE A 56 -21.60 21.23 39.30
CA PHE A 56 -20.56 20.53 40.05
C PHE A 56 -21.04 20.07 41.43
N ARG A 57 -21.89 20.86 42.09
CA ARG A 57 -22.51 20.48 43.38
C ARG A 57 -23.32 19.20 43.23
N HIS A 58 -24.19 19.10 42.22
CA HIS A 58 -24.98 17.88 41.97
C HIS A 58 -24.10 16.64 41.74
N VAL A 59 -22.99 16.80 41.00
CA VAL A 59 -22.04 15.71 40.78
C VAL A 59 -21.35 15.35 42.10
N SER A 60 -20.83 16.33 42.84
CA SER A 60 -20.18 16.10 44.14
C SER A 60 -21.10 15.36 45.13
N ASP A 61 -22.38 15.71 45.15
CA ASP A 61 -23.39 15.07 46.01
C ASP A 61 -23.63 13.60 45.59
N THR A 62 -23.65 13.33 44.28
CA THR A 62 -23.81 11.97 43.73
C THR A 62 -22.63 11.06 44.07
N PHE A 63 -21.42 11.61 44.15
CA PHE A 63 -20.20 10.88 44.54
C PHE A 63 -19.93 10.90 46.05
N GLU A 64 -20.88 11.33 46.88
CA GLU A 64 -20.79 11.38 48.34
C GLU A 64 -19.54 12.14 48.85
N GLN A 65 -19.14 13.20 48.15
CA GLN A 65 -17.95 13.99 48.49
C GLN A 65 -18.27 15.09 49.52
N THR A 66 -17.25 15.57 50.25
CA THR A 66 -17.42 16.56 51.32
C THR A 66 -17.98 17.90 50.82
N SER A 67 -19.06 18.36 51.45
CA SER A 67 -19.78 19.59 51.06
C SER A 67 -19.02 20.89 51.34
N GLU A 68 -18.16 20.90 52.37
CA GLU A 68 -17.40 22.09 52.78
C GLU A 68 -16.38 22.58 51.74
N THR A 69 -15.89 21.68 50.87
CA THR A 69 -14.82 21.98 49.91
C THR A 69 -15.31 22.17 48.47
N ILE A 70 -16.63 22.22 48.25
CA ILE A 70 -17.23 22.26 46.90
C ILE A 70 -16.72 23.45 46.09
N GLY A 71 -16.69 24.66 46.66
CA GLY A 71 -16.27 25.86 45.92
C GLY A 71 -14.84 25.75 45.36
N VAL A 72 -13.89 25.27 46.18
CA VAL A 72 -12.49 25.09 45.76
C VAL A 72 -12.37 23.97 44.73
N ARG A 73 -13.07 22.84 44.94
CA ARG A 73 -13.03 21.68 44.04
C ARG A 73 -13.71 21.97 42.69
N ALA A 74 -14.80 22.75 42.68
CA ALA A 74 -15.49 23.21 41.48
C ALA A 74 -14.58 24.13 40.67
N ASN A 75 -13.94 25.12 41.30
CA ASN A 75 -12.99 26.00 40.62
C ASN A 75 -11.80 25.23 40.04
N ASN A 76 -11.27 24.25 40.78
CA ASN A 76 -10.23 23.37 40.26
C ASN A 76 -10.73 22.52 39.08
N ALA A 77 -11.97 22.04 39.12
CA ALA A 77 -12.60 21.30 38.02
C ALA A 77 -12.69 22.15 36.76
N ILE A 78 -13.26 23.35 36.88
CA ILE A 78 -13.51 24.25 35.77
C ILE A 78 -12.18 24.71 35.17
N ASN A 79 -11.20 25.07 36.00
CA ASN A 79 -9.87 25.45 35.53
C ASN A 79 -9.17 24.31 34.78
N ASP A 80 -9.31 23.07 35.26
CA ASP A 80 -8.78 21.88 34.60
C ASP A 80 -9.48 21.62 33.25
N MET A 81 -10.81 21.73 33.19
CA MET A 81 -11.58 21.64 31.93
C MET A 81 -11.13 22.69 30.89
N VAL A 82 -10.83 23.91 31.34
CA VAL A 82 -10.30 24.97 30.46
C VAL A 82 -8.87 24.66 30.02
N ARG A 83 -8.01 24.20 30.94
CA ARG A 83 -6.62 23.81 30.62
C ARG A 83 -6.56 22.69 29.58
N GLN A 84 -7.43 21.69 29.71
CA GLN A 84 -7.54 20.56 28.78
C GLN A 84 -8.28 20.91 27.47
N ARG A 85 -8.65 22.18 27.27
CA ARG A 85 -9.38 22.68 26.09
C ARG A 85 -10.77 22.07 25.90
N LEU A 86 -11.42 21.65 26.96
CA LEU A 86 -12.80 21.13 26.95
C LEU A 86 -13.84 22.25 27.10
N LEU A 87 -13.48 23.31 27.83
CA LEU A 87 -14.25 24.54 27.96
C LEU A 87 -13.44 25.76 27.51
N ASN A 88 -14.09 26.71 26.85
CA ASN A 88 -13.59 28.06 26.64
C ASN A 88 -14.19 29.00 27.69
N ARG A 89 -13.37 29.90 28.24
CA ARG A 89 -13.77 30.91 29.22
C ARG A 89 -13.71 32.29 28.58
N PHE A 90 -14.77 33.08 28.72
CA PHE A 90 -14.81 34.47 28.30
C PHE A 90 -15.19 35.35 29.50
N THR A 91 -14.48 36.46 29.68
CA THR A 91 -14.80 37.43 30.74
C THR A 91 -15.99 38.28 30.31
N SER A 92 -17.01 38.38 31.16
CA SER A 92 -18.23 39.17 30.90
C SER A 92 -18.74 39.78 32.20
N GLU A 93 -18.66 41.11 32.32
CA GLU A 93 -19.11 41.84 33.52
C GLU A 93 -20.62 41.80 33.75
N GLN A 94 -21.40 41.45 32.72
CA GLN A 94 -22.85 41.36 32.79
C GLN A 94 -23.34 40.00 33.31
N ALA A 95 -22.47 38.99 33.29
CA ALA A 95 -22.80 37.63 33.68
C ALA A 95 -22.46 37.37 35.16
N GLU A 96 -23.25 36.52 35.81
CA GLU A 96 -22.98 36.07 37.18
C GLU A 96 -21.60 35.36 37.27
N GLY A 97 -20.74 35.81 38.19
CA GLY A 97 -19.36 35.33 38.30
C GLY A 97 -18.38 35.98 37.32
N ASN A 98 -18.78 37.03 36.60
CA ASN A 98 -17.95 37.78 35.65
C ASN A 98 -17.36 36.93 34.51
N ALA A 99 -17.86 35.73 34.28
CA ALA A 99 -17.35 34.78 33.30
C ALA A 99 -18.47 33.95 32.68
N ILE A 100 -18.33 33.68 31.39
CA ILE A 100 -19.17 32.74 30.65
C ILE A 100 -18.31 31.61 30.06
N TYR A 101 -18.90 30.43 29.96
CA TYR A 101 -18.23 29.22 29.54
C TYR A 101 -18.96 28.56 28.38
N ARG A 102 -18.20 28.06 27.40
CA ARG A 102 -18.72 27.32 26.24
C ARG A 102 -17.96 26.02 26.04
N LEU A 103 -18.68 24.96 25.68
CA LEU A 103 -18.05 23.73 25.23
C LEU A 103 -17.27 23.98 23.93
N THR A 104 -16.04 23.49 23.91
CA THR A 104 -15.20 23.50 22.70
C THR A 104 -15.63 22.40 21.73
N PRO A 105 -15.16 22.40 20.46
CA PRO A 105 -15.40 21.26 19.57
C PRO A 105 -14.94 19.92 20.15
N LEU A 106 -13.86 19.90 20.94
CA LEU A 106 -13.40 18.71 21.65
C LEU A 106 -14.38 18.31 22.76
N GLY A 107 -14.83 19.28 23.57
CA GLY A 107 -15.82 19.06 24.61
C GLY A 107 -17.11 18.50 24.04
N ILE A 108 -17.64 19.12 22.97
CA ILE A 108 -18.82 18.65 22.24
C ILE A 108 -18.61 17.24 21.71
N GLY A 109 -17.47 16.96 21.05
CA GLY A 109 -17.19 15.63 20.51
C GLY A 109 -17.20 14.52 21.56
N ILE A 110 -16.62 14.79 22.75
CA ILE A 110 -16.61 13.84 23.87
C ILE A 110 -18.02 13.70 24.46
N THR A 111 -18.75 14.79 24.67
CA THR A 111 -20.10 14.73 25.30
C THR A 111 -21.13 14.11 24.37
N ASP A 112 -21.09 14.44 23.08
CA ASP A 112 -21.98 13.90 22.04
C ASP A 112 -21.76 12.41 21.81
N TYR A 113 -20.62 11.85 22.21
CA TYR A 113 -20.40 10.41 22.20
C TYR A 113 -21.29 9.69 23.23
N TYR A 114 -21.46 10.25 24.42
CA TYR A 114 -22.19 9.62 25.52
C TYR A 114 -23.67 10.04 25.63
N ILE A 115 -24.00 11.31 25.37
CA ILE A 115 -25.33 11.87 25.65
C ILE A 115 -26.28 11.66 24.48
N ARG A 116 -25.79 11.83 23.25
CA ARG A 116 -26.65 11.77 22.08
C ARG A 116 -27.00 10.32 21.78
N GLN A 117 -28.28 9.98 21.80
CA GLN A 117 -28.76 8.72 21.26
C GLN A 117 -28.45 8.68 19.77
N ARG A 118 -27.44 7.90 19.41
CA ARG A 118 -27.00 7.76 18.03
C ARG A 118 -27.73 6.56 17.43
N GLU A 119 -28.92 6.84 16.89
CA GLU A 119 -29.67 5.82 16.17
C GLU A 119 -29.10 5.66 14.75
N PHE A 120 -28.78 4.41 14.42
CA PHE A 120 -28.50 4.04 13.06
C PHE A 120 -29.80 4.07 12.24
N SER A 121 -29.76 4.68 11.04
CA SER A 121 -30.91 4.75 10.14
C SER A 121 -30.46 4.62 8.69
N THR A 122 -30.94 3.59 8.01
CA THR A 122 -30.74 3.38 6.57
C THR A 122 -31.31 4.54 5.75
N LEU A 123 -32.44 5.10 6.19
CA LEU A 123 -33.05 6.29 5.58
C LEU A 123 -32.11 7.50 5.66
N ARG A 124 -31.46 7.71 6.82
CA ARG A 124 -30.47 8.80 6.98
C ARG A 124 -29.30 8.63 6.00
N LEU A 125 -28.74 7.43 5.88
CA LEU A 125 -27.67 7.15 4.94
C LEU A 125 -28.11 7.40 3.49
N SER A 126 -29.28 6.89 3.10
CA SER A 126 -29.84 7.07 1.75
C SER A 126 -30.05 8.54 1.40
N MET A 127 -30.58 9.34 2.33
CA MET A 127 -30.70 10.79 2.16
C MET A 127 -29.32 11.47 2.00
N GLN A 128 -28.34 11.09 2.82
CA GLN A 128 -26.97 11.63 2.73
C GLN A 128 -26.32 11.31 1.38
N LEU A 129 -26.41 10.08 0.91
CA LEU A 129 -25.88 9.66 -0.39
C LEU A 129 -26.60 10.37 -1.55
N SER A 130 -27.92 10.57 -1.46
CA SER A 130 -28.67 11.32 -2.46
C SER A 130 -28.23 12.79 -2.55
N ILE A 131 -27.96 13.43 -1.41
CA ILE A 131 -27.47 14.82 -1.36
C ILE A 131 -26.06 14.89 -1.98
N VAL A 132 -25.17 13.98 -1.59
CA VAL A 132 -23.81 13.91 -2.15
C VAL A 132 -23.84 13.69 -3.65
N ALA A 133 -24.67 12.75 -4.14
CA ALA A 133 -24.79 12.49 -5.57
C ALA A 133 -25.22 13.75 -6.34
N GLY A 134 -26.14 14.55 -5.78
CA GLY A 134 -26.60 15.80 -6.39
C GLY A 134 -25.56 16.93 -6.37
N GLU A 135 -24.81 17.09 -5.27
CA GLU A 135 -23.70 18.06 -5.18
C GLU A 135 -22.54 17.67 -6.11
N LEU A 136 -22.16 16.40 -6.08
CA LEU A 136 -21.03 15.89 -6.84
C LEU A 136 -21.29 15.90 -8.35
N LYS A 137 -22.52 15.57 -8.78
CA LYS A 137 -22.92 15.72 -10.18
C LYS A 137 -22.84 17.18 -10.64
N ARG A 138 -23.33 18.13 -9.83
CA ARG A 138 -23.24 19.56 -10.16
C ARG A 138 -21.79 20.04 -10.24
N ALA A 139 -20.92 19.58 -9.34
CA ALA A 139 -19.50 19.89 -9.37
C ALA A 139 -18.81 19.29 -10.63
N ALA A 140 -19.15 18.05 -11.00
CA ALA A 140 -18.64 17.41 -12.21
C ALA A 140 -19.09 18.13 -13.50
N ASP A 141 -20.38 18.42 -13.62
CA ASP A 141 -20.92 19.14 -14.78
C ASP A 141 -20.30 20.56 -14.89
N ALA A 142 -20.03 21.21 -13.75
CA ALA A 142 -19.35 22.52 -13.70
C ALA A 142 -17.86 22.43 -14.07
N ALA A 143 -17.17 21.36 -13.69
CA ALA A 143 -15.77 21.13 -14.04
C ALA A 143 -15.61 20.89 -15.55
N GLU A 144 -16.45 20.05 -16.15
CA GLU A 144 -16.43 19.78 -17.60
C GLU A 144 -16.78 21.02 -18.44
N ALA A 145 -17.78 21.80 -18.00
CA ALA A 145 -18.15 23.04 -18.67
C ALA A 145 -17.00 24.07 -18.66
N ALA A 146 -16.19 24.07 -17.59
CA ALA A 146 -14.99 24.89 -17.50
C ALA A 146 -13.82 24.34 -18.32
N ASP A 147 -13.79 23.04 -18.61
CA ASP A 147 -12.75 22.43 -19.44
C ASP A 147 -12.95 22.72 -20.94
N GLY A 148 -14.19 22.58 -21.43
CA GLY A 148 -14.53 22.83 -22.84
C GLY A 148 -14.58 24.31 -23.27
N ALA A 149 -14.41 25.26 -22.34
CA ALA A 149 -14.44 26.69 -22.64
C ALA A 149 -13.06 27.21 -23.13
N VAL A 150 -13.05 28.04 -24.18
CA VAL A 150 -11.84 28.60 -24.82
C VAL A 150 -10.90 29.34 -23.86
N LYS A 151 -11.38 29.77 -22.67
CA LYS A 151 -10.58 30.44 -21.64
C LYS A 151 -10.33 29.61 -20.39
N GLY A 152 -10.87 28.39 -20.31
CA GLY A 152 -11.06 27.71 -19.03
C GLY A 152 -12.03 28.49 -18.13
N GLY A 153 -12.82 27.83 -17.28
CA GLY A 153 -13.54 28.56 -16.20
C GLY A 153 -12.56 29.45 -15.42
N ASP A 154 -13.03 30.62 -14.94
CA ASP A 154 -12.21 31.51 -14.13
C ASP A 154 -11.88 30.88 -12.76
N GLU A 155 -10.85 31.40 -12.08
CA GLU A 155 -10.43 30.91 -10.75
C GLU A 155 -11.61 30.91 -9.76
N PHE A 156 -12.50 31.91 -9.87
CA PHE A 156 -13.71 32.01 -9.06
C PHE A 156 -14.69 30.87 -9.35
N HIS A 157 -14.91 30.49 -10.61
CA HIS A 157 -15.76 29.35 -10.96
C HIS A 157 -15.23 28.04 -10.35
N TRP A 158 -13.94 27.76 -10.46
CA TRP A 158 -13.36 26.55 -9.87
C TRP A 158 -13.47 26.51 -8.35
N HIS A 159 -13.15 27.63 -7.68
CA HIS A 159 -13.28 27.72 -6.24
C HIS A 159 -14.73 27.58 -5.77
N ARG A 160 -15.68 28.26 -6.43
CA ARG A 160 -17.08 28.34 -5.98
C ARG A 160 -17.90 27.12 -6.37
N ASN A 161 -17.72 26.58 -7.57
CA ASN A 161 -18.62 25.59 -8.16
C ASN A 161 -18.05 24.17 -8.15
N VAL A 162 -16.73 24.01 -7.98
CA VAL A 162 -16.08 22.69 -7.92
C VAL A 162 -15.50 22.45 -6.54
N TYR A 163 -14.53 23.27 -6.11
CA TYR A 163 -13.83 23.05 -4.84
C TYR A 163 -14.73 23.21 -3.61
N ALA A 164 -15.52 24.29 -3.52
CA ALA A 164 -16.34 24.54 -2.33
C ALA A 164 -17.41 23.45 -2.08
N PRO A 165 -18.17 22.96 -3.09
CA PRO A 165 -19.07 21.83 -2.90
C PRO A 165 -18.35 20.55 -2.46
N LEU A 166 -17.19 20.24 -3.06
CA LEU A 166 -16.40 19.08 -2.68
C LEU A 166 -15.90 19.19 -1.23
N LYS A 167 -15.36 20.35 -0.84
CA LYS A 167 -14.67 20.54 0.44
C LYS A 167 -15.61 20.72 1.62
N TYR A 168 -16.70 21.47 1.44
CA TYR A 168 -17.56 21.89 2.55
C TYR A 168 -18.89 21.15 2.59
N SER A 169 -19.20 20.35 1.57
CA SER A 169 -20.42 19.52 1.54
C SER A 169 -20.08 18.05 1.39
N VAL A 170 -19.46 17.64 0.28
CA VAL A 170 -19.17 16.21 0.01
C VAL A 170 -18.25 15.61 1.07
N ALA A 171 -17.15 16.30 1.40
CA ALA A 171 -16.21 15.82 2.43
C ALA A 171 -16.87 15.65 3.80
N GLU A 172 -17.68 16.63 4.23
CA GLU A 172 -18.39 16.62 5.51
C GLU A 172 -19.45 15.50 5.56
N ILE A 173 -20.14 15.24 4.46
CA ILE A 173 -21.10 14.13 4.40
C ILE A 173 -20.37 12.79 4.44
N PHE A 174 -19.22 12.65 3.75
CA PHE A 174 -18.38 11.45 3.88
C PHE A 174 -17.84 11.25 5.30
N ASP A 175 -17.43 12.33 5.99
CA ASP A 175 -17.09 12.25 7.42
C ASP A 175 -18.28 11.78 8.27
N SER A 176 -19.49 12.26 7.96
CA SER A 176 -20.71 11.83 8.66
C SER A 176 -21.06 10.36 8.41
N ILE A 177 -20.83 9.87 7.19
CA ILE A 177 -21.05 8.45 6.83
C ILE A 177 -20.00 7.57 7.52
N ASP A 178 -18.72 7.93 7.49
CA ASP A 178 -17.65 7.21 8.22
C ASP A 178 -17.94 7.16 9.72
N LEU A 179 -18.38 8.27 10.32
CA LEU A 179 -18.79 8.30 11.73
C LEU A 179 -19.98 7.37 11.99
N THR A 180 -20.92 7.27 11.06
CA THR A 180 -22.08 6.37 11.18
C THR A 180 -21.67 4.90 11.07
N GLN A 181 -20.68 4.55 10.25
CA GLN A 181 -20.12 3.20 10.22
C GLN A 181 -19.40 2.84 11.52
N ARG A 182 -18.62 3.77 12.10
CA ARG A 182 -17.97 3.55 13.40
C ARG A 182 -18.96 3.29 14.52
N LEU A 183 -20.11 3.95 14.47
CA LEU A 183 -21.21 3.71 15.41
C LEU A 183 -21.84 2.33 15.23
N MET A 184 -21.92 1.86 13.98
CA MET A 184 -22.33 0.48 13.71
C MET A 184 -21.32 -0.52 14.28
N ASP A 185 -20.01 -0.23 14.21
CA ASP A 185 -18.98 -1.09 14.82
C ASP A 185 -19.16 -1.22 16.34
N GLU A 186 -19.50 -0.11 17.03
CA GLU A 186 -19.80 -0.11 18.47
C GLU A 186 -21.08 -0.89 18.78
N GLN A 187 -22.13 -0.72 17.98
CA GLN A 187 -23.36 -1.50 18.11
C GLN A 187 -23.07 -3.00 17.94
N GLN A 188 -22.25 -3.40 16.97
CA GLN A 188 -21.83 -4.80 16.82
C GLN A 188 -21.13 -5.32 18.08
N GLN A 189 -20.26 -4.54 18.72
CA GLN A 189 -19.61 -4.94 19.98
C GLN A 189 -20.61 -5.07 21.12
N SER A 190 -21.54 -4.11 21.27
CA SER A 190 -22.62 -4.20 22.26
C SER A 190 -23.44 -5.47 22.08
N VAL A 191 -23.83 -5.80 20.85
CA VAL A 191 -24.59 -7.03 20.56
C VAL A 191 -23.78 -8.28 20.90
N LYS A 192 -22.46 -8.30 20.66
CA LYS A 192 -21.59 -9.41 21.07
C LYS A 192 -21.58 -9.60 22.58
N ASP A 193 -21.50 -8.50 23.32
CA ASP A 193 -21.54 -8.52 24.79
C ASP A 193 -22.91 -8.97 25.30
N ASP A 194 -24.00 -8.52 24.69
CA ASP A 194 -25.35 -8.94 25.02
C ASP A 194 -25.53 -10.44 24.79
N ILE A 195 -25.09 -10.97 23.64
CA ILE A 195 -25.09 -12.41 23.34
C ILE A 195 -24.26 -13.17 24.39
N ALA A 196 -23.07 -12.69 24.73
CA ALA A 196 -22.22 -13.32 25.73
C ALA A 196 -22.89 -13.36 27.12
N GLN A 197 -23.54 -12.26 27.53
CA GLN A 197 -24.27 -12.18 28.80
C GLN A 197 -25.51 -13.07 28.82
N LEU A 198 -26.29 -13.09 27.73
CA LEU A 198 -27.46 -13.94 27.57
C LEU A 198 -27.08 -15.42 27.66
N LEU A 199 -26.03 -15.83 26.94
CA LEU A 199 -25.50 -17.19 27.00
C LEU A 199 -24.90 -17.53 28.36
N ASN A 200 -24.38 -16.55 29.11
CA ASN A 200 -23.83 -16.81 30.43
C ASN A 200 -24.92 -16.97 31.51
N LYS A 201 -26.06 -16.28 31.40
CA LYS A 201 -27.18 -16.43 32.33
C LYS A 201 -28.00 -17.68 32.04
N ASP A 202 -28.59 -17.75 30.84
CA ASP A 202 -29.61 -18.76 30.49
C ASP A 202 -29.38 -19.35 29.11
N TRP A 203 -28.26 -20.05 28.94
CA TRP A 203 -27.74 -20.49 27.64
C TRP A 203 -28.69 -21.22 26.69
N ARG A 204 -29.73 -21.92 27.16
CA ARG A 204 -30.70 -22.64 26.32
C ARG A 204 -31.89 -21.77 25.94
N ALA A 205 -32.40 -20.98 26.88
CA ALA A 205 -33.50 -20.05 26.63
C ALA A 205 -33.02 -18.84 25.80
N ALA A 206 -31.73 -18.52 25.89
CA ALA A 206 -31.09 -17.43 25.16
C ALA A 206 -30.85 -17.71 23.67
N ILE A 207 -30.92 -18.96 23.20
CA ILE A 207 -30.57 -19.31 21.80
C ILE A 207 -31.40 -18.50 20.80
N SER A 208 -32.73 -18.50 20.95
CA SER A 208 -33.62 -17.76 20.05
C SER A 208 -33.39 -16.25 20.09
N SER A 209 -33.05 -15.71 21.27
CA SER A 209 -32.72 -14.28 21.41
C SER A 209 -31.38 -13.96 20.75
N CYS A 210 -30.38 -14.83 20.85
CA CYS A 210 -29.09 -14.65 20.20
C CYS A 210 -29.23 -14.74 18.67
N GLU A 211 -30.00 -15.70 18.15
CA GLU A 211 -30.29 -15.83 16.72
C GLU A 211 -31.00 -14.58 16.17
N LEU A 212 -31.95 -14.01 16.92
CA LEU A 212 -32.62 -12.77 16.55
C LEU A 212 -31.63 -11.61 16.45
N LEU A 213 -30.79 -11.40 17.48
CA LEU A 213 -29.78 -10.34 17.50
C LEU A 213 -28.76 -10.49 16.36
N LEU A 214 -28.33 -11.72 16.07
CA LEU A 214 -27.42 -12.03 14.96
C LEU A 214 -28.06 -11.72 13.60
N SER A 215 -29.31 -12.15 13.40
CA SER A 215 -30.04 -11.93 12.14
C SER A 215 -30.36 -10.47 11.91
N GLU A 216 -30.79 -9.73 12.93
CA GLU A 216 -31.12 -8.31 12.85
C GLU A 216 -29.87 -7.50 12.48
N THR A 217 -28.78 -7.70 13.21
CA THR A 217 -27.51 -7.02 12.93
C THR A 217 -26.98 -7.36 11.52
N SER A 218 -27.12 -8.62 11.09
CA SER A 218 -26.75 -9.04 9.72
C SER A 218 -27.57 -8.31 8.66
N GLY A 219 -28.89 -8.18 8.89
CA GLY A 219 -29.79 -7.44 8.01
C GLY A 219 -29.39 -5.97 7.91
N THR A 220 -29.14 -5.32 9.05
CA THR A 220 -28.71 -3.91 9.10
C THR A 220 -27.40 -3.67 8.34
N LEU A 221 -26.38 -4.54 8.53
CA LEU A 221 -25.10 -4.44 7.82
C LEU A 221 -25.27 -4.64 6.31
N ARG A 222 -26.13 -5.57 5.89
CA ARG A 222 -26.41 -5.82 4.47
C ARG A 222 -27.10 -4.62 3.83
N GLU A 223 -28.17 -4.11 4.43
CA GLU A 223 -28.89 -2.94 3.92
C GLU A 223 -27.98 -1.70 3.80
N LEU A 224 -27.07 -1.53 4.77
CA LEU A 224 -26.03 -0.53 4.76
C LEU A 224 -25.12 -0.66 3.53
N GLN A 225 -24.54 -1.84 3.34
CA GLN A 225 -23.60 -2.09 2.25
C GLN A 225 -24.29 -1.98 0.89
N ASP A 226 -25.49 -2.54 0.74
CA ASP A 226 -26.26 -2.48 -0.51
C ASP A 226 -26.54 -1.02 -0.90
N THR A 227 -26.83 -0.17 0.09
CA THR A 227 -27.06 1.28 -0.11
C THR A 227 -25.77 2.01 -0.52
N LEU A 228 -24.63 1.65 0.09
CA LEU A 228 -23.32 2.20 -0.27
C LEU A 228 -22.89 1.76 -1.66
N ASP A 229 -22.99 0.48 -2.00
CA ASP A 229 -22.60 -0.07 -3.30
C ASP A 229 -23.45 0.51 -4.43
N ALA A 230 -24.77 0.64 -4.22
CA ALA A 230 -25.69 1.20 -5.22
C ALA A 230 -25.39 2.66 -5.60
N ALA A 231 -24.79 3.43 -4.68
CA ALA A 231 -24.38 4.82 -4.90
C ALA A 231 -22.89 4.95 -5.26
N GLY A 232 -22.03 4.07 -4.75
CA GLY A 232 -20.58 4.14 -4.78
C GLY A 232 -20.04 4.36 -6.19
N ASP A 233 -20.41 3.50 -7.14
CA ASP A 233 -19.94 3.60 -8.53
C ASP A 233 -20.32 4.93 -9.20
N LYS A 234 -21.52 5.44 -8.91
CA LYS A 234 -22.00 6.72 -9.46
C LYS A 234 -21.25 7.91 -8.86
N LEU A 235 -20.92 7.83 -7.58
CA LEU A 235 -20.10 8.85 -6.91
C LEU A 235 -18.68 8.83 -7.47
N GLN A 236 -18.08 7.64 -7.56
CA GLN A 236 -16.74 7.46 -8.09
C GLN A 236 -16.62 7.93 -9.54
N ALA A 237 -17.61 7.64 -10.39
CA ALA A 237 -17.66 8.12 -11.76
C ALA A 237 -17.66 9.66 -11.85
N ASN A 238 -18.40 10.35 -10.98
CA ASN A 238 -18.40 11.82 -10.97
C ASN A 238 -17.09 12.41 -10.41
N LEU A 239 -16.46 11.77 -9.43
CA LEU A 239 -15.13 12.16 -8.97
C LEU A 239 -14.09 12.02 -10.09
N LEU A 240 -14.16 10.92 -10.85
CA LEU A 240 -13.28 10.69 -12.00
C LEU A 240 -13.48 11.75 -13.10
N ARG A 241 -14.74 12.11 -13.40
CA ARG A 241 -15.04 13.22 -14.35
C ARG A 241 -14.40 14.55 -13.93
N ILE A 242 -14.41 14.86 -12.64
CA ILE A 242 -13.75 16.07 -12.11
C ILE A 242 -12.23 15.95 -12.26
N GLN A 243 -11.67 14.78 -11.95
CA GLN A 243 -10.24 14.51 -12.06
C GLN A 243 -9.75 14.66 -13.52
N ASP A 244 -10.49 14.09 -14.48
CA ASP A 244 -10.19 14.20 -15.90
C ASP A 244 -10.19 15.67 -16.36
N ALA A 245 -11.15 16.47 -15.89
CA ALA A 245 -11.22 17.91 -16.18
C ALA A 245 -10.07 18.74 -15.56
N THR A 246 -9.35 18.17 -14.58
CA THR A 246 -8.19 18.82 -13.93
C THR A 246 -6.83 18.31 -14.41
N LEU A 247 -6.78 17.22 -15.19
CA LEU A 247 -5.54 16.48 -15.52
C LEU A 247 -4.44 17.33 -16.19
N PHE A 248 -4.83 18.30 -17.03
CA PHE A 248 -3.90 19.13 -17.79
C PHE A 248 -3.74 20.55 -17.24
N ARG A 249 -4.20 20.81 -16.01
CA ARG A 249 -4.25 22.13 -15.37
C ARG A 249 -3.43 22.16 -14.08
N ASP A 250 -2.16 22.55 -14.20
CA ASP A 250 -1.21 22.61 -13.08
C ASP A 250 -1.63 23.62 -11.98
N ASP A 251 -2.47 24.59 -12.31
CA ASP A 251 -3.00 25.61 -11.38
C ASP A 251 -4.09 25.07 -10.43
N LEU A 252 -4.65 23.89 -10.70
CA LEU A 252 -5.76 23.30 -9.96
C LEU A 252 -5.37 22.12 -9.05
N TYR A 253 -4.09 22.04 -8.66
CA TYR A 253 -3.57 20.96 -7.79
C TYR A 253 -4.39 20.75 -6.51
N PHE A 254 -4.92 21.83 -5.91
CA PHE A 254 -5.73 21.74 -4.69
C PHE A 254 -7.09 21.05 -4.91
N VAL A 255 -7.64 21.10 -6.13
CA VAL A 255 -8.87 20.37 -6.51
C VAL A 255 -8.54 18.90 -6.74
N ASP A 256 -7.49 18.62 -7.51
CA ASP A 256 -7.07 17.24 -7.81
C ASP A 256 -6.74 16.46 -6.52
N ARG A 257 -5.95 17.07 -5.63
CA ARG A 257 -5.66 16.49 -4.31
C ARG A 257 -6.93 16.21 -3.51
N LEU A 258 -7.90 17.13 -3.50
CA LEU A 258 -9.16 16.94 -2.80
C LEU A 258 -9.98 15.79 -3.41
N VAL A 259 -10.01 15.67 -4.73
CA VAL A 259 -10.70 14.57 -5.42
C VAL A 259 -10.07 13.23 -5.07
N ILE A 260 -8.73 13.14 -5.09
CA ILE A 260 -8.00 11.92 -4.69
C ILE A 260 -8.29 11.55 -3.23
N ASP A 261 -8.31 12.53 -2.32
CA ASP A 261 -8.65 12.31 -0.91
C ASP A 261 -10.10 11.79 -0.76
N LEU A 262 -11.05 12.33 -1.54
CA LEU A 262 -12.45 11.91 -1.53
C LEU A 262 -12.65 10.51 -2.13
N GLN A 263 -11.96 10.17 -3.22
CA GLN A 263 -11.95 8.84 -3.82
C GLN A 263 -11.41 7.81 -2.81
N SER A 264 -10.23 8.09 -2.24
CA SER A 264 -9.59 7.22 -1.24
C SER A 264 -10.50 7.00 -0.02
N LYS A 265 -11.23 8.04 0.39
CA LYS A 265 -12.16 7.96 1.52
C LYS A 265 -13.42 7.15 1.17
N LEU A 266 -13.98 7.33 -0.02
CA LEU A 266 -15.11 6.54 -0.50
C LEU A 266 -14.75 5.05 -0.57
N ASP A 267 -13.59 4.73 -1.16
CA ASP A 267 -13.08 3.37 -1.24
C ASP A 267 -12.89 2.75 0.15
N ARG A 268 -12.37 3.52 1.12
CA ARG A 268 -12.21 3.07 2.51
C ARG A 268 -13.56 2.78 3.17
N ILE A 269 -14.56 3.63 2.97
CA ILE A 269 -15.92 3.48 3.52
C ILE A 269 -16.58 2.20 2.96
N VAL A 270 -16.54 2.02 1.62
CA VAL A 270 -17.14 0.87 0.95
C VAL A 270 -16.40 -0.42 1.32
N SER A 271 -15.07 -0.40 1.33
CA SER A 271 -14.25 -1.55 1.69
C SER A 271 -14.45 -1.98 3.15
N TRP A 272 -14.54 -1.03 4.08
CA TRP A 272 -14.77 -1.37 5.49
C TRP A 272 -16.14 -1.99 5.72
N GLY A 273 -17.19 -1.47 5.06
CA GLY A 273 -18.54 -2.02 5.19
C GLY A 273 -18.62 -3.50 4.77
N GLN A 274 -17.97 -3.87 3.65
CA GLN A 274 -17.89 -5.27 3.23
C GLN A 274 -17.06 -6.12 4.21
N GLN A 275 -15.92 -5.61 4.69
CA GLN A 275 -15.10 -6.32 5.68
C GLN A 275 -15.86 -6.55 6.99
N ALA A 276 -16.67 -5.57 7.44
CA ALA A 276 -17.48 -5.68 8.65
C ALA A 276 -18.53 -6.80 8.53
N ILE A 277 -19.14 -6.98 7.35
CA ILE A 277 -20.04 -8.10 7.07
C ILE A 277 -19.31 -9.43 7.18
N ASP A 278 -18.12 -9.56 6.57
CA ASP A 278 -17.37 -10.82 6.59
C ASP A 278 -16.91 -11.19 8.01
N LEU A 279 -16.49 -10.21 8.80
CA LEU A 279 -16.18 -10.37 10.22
C LEU A 279 -17.41 -10.79 11.02
N TRP A 280 -18.58 -10.21 10.73
CA TRP A 280 -19.83 -10.57 11.38
C TRP A 280 -20.27 -11.99 11.04
N ILE A 281 -20.16 -12.42 9.78
CA ILE A 281 -20.40 -13.80 9.36
C ILE A 281 -19.45 -14.76 10.08
N GLY A 282 -18.19 -14.35 10.27
CA GLY A 282 -17.21 -15.09 11.06
C GLY A 282 -17.66 -15.27 12.51
N TYR A 283 -18.16 -14.20 13.14
CA TYR A 283 -18.71 -14.24 14.49
C TYR A 283 -19.98 -15.09 14.58
N ASP A 284 -20.94 -14.92 13.67
CA ASP A 284 -22.17 -15.72 13.59
C ASP A 284 -21.85 -17.22 13.52
N ARG A 285 -20.94 -17.63 12.64
CA ARG A 285 -20.50 -19.03 12.52
C ARG A 285 -19.85 -19.52 13.81
N HIS A 286 -19.08 -18.66 14.48
CA HIS A 286 -18.46 -18.99 15.75
C HIS A 286 -19.50 -19.22 16.86
N VAL A 287 -20.53 -18.36 16.95
CA VAL A 287 -21.63 -18.51 17.91
C VAL A 287 -22.40 -19.82 17.66
N HIS A 288 -22.76 -20.11 16.41
CA HIS A 288 -23.42 -21.38 16.07
C HIS A 288 -22.56 -22.60 16.37
N LYS A 289 -21.24 -22.52 16.13
CA LYS A 289 -20.30 -23.58 16.52
C LYS A 289 -20.24 -23.73 18.04
N PHE A 290 -20.26 -22.63 18.79
CA PHE A 290 -20.28 -22.65 20.25
C PHE A 290 -21.56 -23.29 20.78
N ILE A 291 -22.73 -22.94 20.24
CA ILE A 291 -24.02 -23.56 20.61
C ILE A 291 -23.95 -25.08 20.39
N ARG A 292 -23.50 -25.52 19.20
CA ARG A 292 -23.41 -26.95 18.87
C ARG A 292 -22.39 -27.72 19.70
N THR A 293 -21.29 -27.09 20.10
CA THR A 293 -20.17 -27.76 20.78
C THR A 293 -20.29 -27.71 22.30
N ALA A 294 -20.63 -26.56 22.85
CA ALA A 294 -20.65 -26.32 24.30
C ALA A 294 -22.04 -26.50 24.90
N ILE A 295 -23.11 -26.03 24.23
CA ILE A 295 -24.47 -26.01 24.79
C ILE A 295 -25.23 -27.31 24.45
N ASP A 296 -25.13 -27.80 23.21
CA ASP A 296 -25.83 -29.03 22.83
C ASP A 296 -25.25 -30.27 23.52
N MET A 297 -23.93 -30.28 23.76
CA MET A 297 -23.22 -31.37 24.44
C MET A 297 -23.41 -31.36 25.96
N ASP A 298 -23.56 -30.19 26.57
CA ASP A 298 -23.87 -30.04 27.99
C ASP A 298 -25.16 -29.22 28.07
N LYS A 299 -26.35 -29.82 28.15
CA LYS A 299 -27.61 -29.05 28.10
C LYS A 299 -27.97 -28.34 29.41
N ASN A 300 -27.45 -28.84 30.54
CA ASN A 300 -27.76 -28.37 31.89
C ASN A 300 -26.60 -27.69 32.63
N ARG A 301 -25.43 -27.53 31.98
CA ARG A 301 -24.23 -26.81 32.45
C ARG A 301 -23.50 -27.54 33.54
N VAL A 302 -23.77 -28.83 33.65
CA VAL A 302 -23.28 -29.67 34.72
C VAL A 302 -21.81 -30.00 34.47
N PHE A 303 -21.43 -30.28 33.22
CA PHE A 303 -20.04 -30.57 32.88
C PHE A 303 -19.17 -29.33 33.08
N ALA A 304 -19.55 -28.18 32.55
CA ALA A 304 -18.77 -26.95 32.67
C ALA A 304 -18.62 -26.48 34.14
N GLN A 305 -19.67 -26.58 34.95
CA GLN A 305 -19.60 -26.25 36.38
C GLN A 305 -18.69 -27.19 37.14
N ARG A 306 -18.81 -28.51 36.91
CA ARG A 306 -17.95 -29.52 37.55
C ARG A 306 -16.51 -29.42 37.08
N LEU A 307 -16.26 -29.07 35.82
CA LEU A 307 -14.93 -28.83 35.31
C LEU A 307 -14.27 -27.65 36.03
N ARG A 308 -15.00 -26.54 36.21
CA ARG A 308 -14.51 -25.38 36.99
C ARG A 308 -14.20 -25.76 38.43
N GLN A 309 -15.08 -26.51 39.08
CA GLN A 309 -14.83 -27.03 40.44
C GLN A 309 -13.61 -27.97 40.47
N SER A 310 -13.47 -28.84 39.46
CA SER A 310 -12.33 -29.75 39.32
C SER A 310 -11.00 -29.02 39.16
N VAL A 311 -10.98 -27.85 38.51
CA VAL A 311 -9.76 -27.01 38.43
C VAL A 311 -9.40 -26.46 39.81
N GLN A 312 -10.40 -26.06 40.60
CA GLN A 312 -10.16 -25.55 41.96
C GLN A 312 -9.64 -26.66 42.90
N THR A 313 -10.17 -27.87 42.80
CA THR A 313 -9.80 -29.02 43.66
C THR A 313 -8.72 -29.91 43.04
N TYR A 314 -8.10 -29.50 41.92
CA TYR A 314 -7.16 -30.33 41.18
C TYR A 314 -5.95 -30.76 42.02
N LEU A 315 -5.48 -29.88 42.91
CA LEU A 315 -4.31 -30.12 43.75
C LEU A 315 -4.57 -31.12 44.89
N ASP A 316 -5.84 -31.38 45.24
CA ASP A 316 -6.19 -32.34 46.30
C ASP A 316 -5.95 -33.79 45.85
N ALA A 317 -6.19 -34.07 44.57
CA ALA A 317 -5.95 -35.36 43.93
C ALA A 317 -5.57 -35.18 42.44
N PRO A 318 -4.30 -34.87 42.14
CA PRO A 318 -3.87 -34.62 40.77
C PRO A 318 -3.96 -35.87 39.89
N TRP A 319 -4.32 -35.66 38.63
CA TRP A 319 -4.38 -36.70 37.61
C TRP A 319 -3.87 -36.14 36.28
N ALA A 320 -3.33 -37.01 35.41
CA ALA A 320 -2.81 -36.63 34.11
C ALA A 320 -3.50 -37.40 32.99
N LEU A 321 -3.70 -36.75 31.85
CA LEU A 321 -4.11 -37.42 30.61
C LEU A 321 -2.93 -38.20 30.03
N THR A 322 -3.20 -39.42 29.59
CA THR A 322 -2.26 -40.18 28.77
C THR A 322 -2.45 -39.81 27.30
N TYR A 323 -1.35 -39.65 26.58
CA TYR A 323 -1.36 -39.41 25.13
C TYR A 323 -0.32 -40.28 24.46
N ALA A 324 -0.52 -40.59 23.17
CA ALA A 324 0.45 -41.35 22.41
C ALA A 324 1.70 -40.49 22.19
N SER A 325 2.84 -40.94 22.70
CA SER A 325 4.13 -40.30 22.52
C SER A 325 5.08 -41.31 21.87
N ALA A 326 5.09 -41.34 20.54
CA ALA A 326 6.02 -42.16 19.80
C ALA A 326 7.44 -41.57 19.93
N GLU A 327 8.44 -42.44 20.05
CA GLU A 327 9.84 -42.02 19.98
C GLU A 327 10.10 -41.36 18.63
N ARG A 328 10.71 -40.18 18.66
CA ARG A 328 11.11 -39.48 17.44
C ARG A 328 12.22 -40.29 16.76
N LEU A 329 12.23 -40.27 15.43
CA LEU A 329 13.32 -40.84 14.67
C LEU A 329 14.61 -40.12 15.04
N LEU A 330 15.55 -40.87 15.63
CA LEU A 330 16.90 -40.38 15.89
C LEU A 330 17.65 -40.40 14.57
N ASP A 331 17.95 -39.21 14.07
CA ASP A 331 18.79 -39.04 12.89
C ASP A 331 20.20 -38.64 13.29
N MET A 332 21.17 -39.02 12.46
CA MET A 332 22.54 -38.53 12.63
C MET A 332 22.56 -37.05 12.26
N ARG A 333 23.44 -36.29 12.90
CA ARG A 333 23.67 -34.91 12.47
C ARG A 333 24.22 -34.95 11.05
N ASP A 334 23.68 -34.11 10.19
CA ASP A 334 24.24 -33.88 8.87
C ASP A 334 25.60 -33.18 9.04
N GLU A 335 26.68 -33.95 8.93
CA GLU A 335 28.05 -33.46 9.08
C GLU A 335 28.54 -32.70 7.83
N GLU A 336 27.79 -32.71 6.71
CA GLU A 336 28.18 -32.02 5.48
C GLU A 336 28.27 -30.49 5.66
N MET A 337 27.47 -29.89 6.54
CA MET A 337 27.54 -28.45 6.84
C MET A 337 28.68 -28.05 7.78
N THR A 338 29.30 -28.99 8.50
CA THR A 338 30.41 -28.71 9.43
C THR A 338 31.79 -29.06 8.89
N LEU A 339 31.88 -29.84 7.81
CA LEU A 339 33.15 -30.29 7.23
C LEU A 339 33.60 -29.52 5.97
N ARG A 340 32.90 -28.45 5.59
CA ARG A 340 33.26 -27.64 4.41
C ARG A 340 33.15 -26.12 4.65
N ASP A 341 33.89 -25.61 5.62
CA ASP A 341 34.35 -24.21 5.56
C ASP A 341 35.69 -24.07 4.80
N GLU A 342 36.33 -25.20 4.47
CA GLU A 342 37.48 -25.24 3.59
C GLU A 342 37.09 -25.95 2.29
N GLU A 343 36.35 -25.26 1.42
CA GLU A 343 36.49 -25.53 -0.02
C GLU A 343 37.95 -25.26 -0.37
N VAL A 344 38.77 -26.32 -0.36
CA VAL A 344 40.15 -26.30 -0.83
C VAL A 344 40.13 -25.99 -2.32
N THR A 345 40.14 -24.71 -2.64
CA THR A 345 40.43 -24.21 -3.98
C THR A 345 41.93 -24.43 -4.17
N GLY A 346 42.31 -25.29 -5.13
CA GLY A 346 43.72 -25.51 -5.44
C GLY A 346 44.39 -24.19 -5.83
N GLU A 347 45.55 -23.90 -5.25
CA GLU A 347 46.34 -22.73 -5.63
C GLU A 347 46.83 -22.87 -7.08
N LEU A 348 46.53 -21.87 -7.92
CA LEU A 348 47.08 -21.80 -9.28
C LEU A 348 48.56 -21.38 -9.22
N PRO A 349 49.48 -22.07 -9.92
CA PRO A 349 50.88 -21.67 -10.02
C PRO A 349 51.04 -20.27 -10.63
N SER A 350 52.00 -19.49 -10.14
CA SER A 350 52.18 -18.06 -10.45
C SER A 350 52.86 -17.73 -11.77
N ASP A 351 53.40 -18.71 -12.49
CA ASP A 351 54.39 -18.40 -13.52
C ASP A 351 53.77 -18.45 -14.92
N LEU A 352 53.39 -17.27 -15.41
CA LEU A 352 52.98 -17.03 -16.79
C LEU A 352 54.26 -16.78 -17.62
N GLU A 353 54.74 -17.82 -18.29
CA GLU A 353 55.81 -17.68 -19.29
C GLU A 353 55.21 -17.31 -20.64
N TYR A 354 55.63 -16.17 -21.20
CA TYR A 354 55.25 -15.76 -22.55
C TYR A 354 56.31 -16.23 -23.55
N GLU A 355 55.88 -16.94 -24.60
CA GLU A 355 56.71 -17.24 -25.76
C GLU A 355 56.40 -16.25 -26.90
N GLU A 356 57.43 -15.59 -27.44
CA GLU A 356 57.28 -14.77 -28.65
C GLU A 356 57.16 -15.65 -29.89
N PHE A 357 55.95 -15.68 -30.48
CA PHE A 357 55.72 -16.32 -31.77
C PHE A 357 56.11 -15.36 -32.91
N ASN A 358 57.28 -15.57 -33.50
CA ASN A 358 57.79 -14.74 -34.59
C ASN A 358 57.22 -15.22 -35.94
N GLU A 359 56.23 -14.50 -36.49
CA GLU A 359 55.61 -14.83 -37.78
C GLU A 359 56.52 -14.46 -38.97
N ILE A 360 57.45 -15.37 -39.31
CA ILE A 360 58.27 -15.30 -40.53
C ILE A 360 57.39 -15.22 -41.82
N ARG A 361 56.09 -15.51 -41.72
CA ARG A 361 55.11 -15.49 -42.82
C ARG A 361 54.87 -14.08 -43.39
N GLU A 362 54.79 -13.04 -42.54
CA GLU A 362 54.52 -11.67 -43.02
C GLU A 362 55.68 -11.11 -43.85
N GLN A 363 56.92 -11.36 -43.41
CA GLN A 363 58.11 -10.95 -44.15
C GLN A 363 58.20 -11.64 -45.52
N LEU A 364 57.82 -12.91 -45.59
CA LEU A 364 57.77 -13.66 -46.85
C LEU A 364 56.70 -13.09 -47.79
N ALA A 365 55.53 -12.73 -47.26
CA ALA A 365 54.45 -12.13 -48.05
C ALA A 365 54.87 -10.78 -48.65
N ALA A 366 55.49 -9.89 -47.86
CA ALA A 366 55.97 -8.60 -48.33
C ALA A 366 57.04 -8.75 -49.43
N MET A 367 57.94 -9.72 -49.31
CA MET A 367 58.97 -9.98 -50.32
C MET A 367 58.35 -10.47 -51.64
N ILE A 368 57.39 -11.38 -51.58
CA ILE A 368 56.70 -11.92 -52.76
C ILE A 368 55.87 -10.82 -53.44
N GLU A 369 55.17 -9.98 -52.67
CA GLU A 369 54.41 -8.84 -53.20
C GLU A 369 55.32 -7.90 -54.01
N GLN A 370 56.47 -7.51 -53.43
CA GLN A 370 57.43 -6.63 -54.12
C GLN A 370 57.95 -7.24 -55.44
N GLN A 371 58.12 -8.57 -55.50
CA GLN A 371 58.55 -9.25 -56.72
C GLN A 371 57.43 -9.34 -57.77
N LEU A 372 56.19 -9.54 -57.35
CA LEU A 372 55.04 -9.59 -58.26
C LEU A 372 54.64 -8.19 -58.79
N GLU A 373 54.92 -7.11 -58.05
CA GLU A 373 54.69 -5.71 -58.47
C GLU A 373 55.38 -5.36 -59.82
N MET A 374 56.48 -6.06 -60.14
CA MET A 374 57.19 -5.92 -61.42
C MET A 374 56.29 -6.22 -62.63
N TYR A 375 55.36 -7.18 -62.51
CA TYR A 375 54.43 -7.54 -63.58
C TYR A 375 53.42 -6.42 -63.84
N LYS A 376 52.93 -5.78 -62.78
CA LYS A 376 52.06 -4.60 -62.86
C LYS A 376 52.77 -3.40 -63.47
N THR A 377 53.98 -3.09 -63.00
CA THR A 377 54.76 -1.93 -63.48
C THR A 377 55.11 -2.02 -64.96
N ARG A 378 55.35 -3.24 -65.48
CA ARG A 378 55.71 -3.49 -66.89
C ARG A 378 54.54 -3.91 -67.78
N GLN A 379 53.33 -4.05 -67.24
CA GLN A 379 52.15 -4.62 -67.91
C GLN A 379 52.43 -5.96 -68.63
N LEU A 380 53.14 -6.86 -67.96
CA LEU A 380 53.37 -8.22 -68.45
C LEU A 380 52.28 -9.16 -67.96
N PRO A 381 51.76 -10.10 -68.77
CA PRO A 381 50.78 -11.07 -68.29
C PRO A 381 51.39 -12.00 -67.21
N LEU A 382 50.68 -12.17 -66.08
CA LEU A 382 51.09 -13.01 -64.95
C LEU A 382 50.38 -14.37 -65.01
N ASP A 383 51.13 -15.40 -65.42
CA ASP A 383 50.67 -16.78 -65.38
C ASP A 383 51.01 -17.44 -64.03
N LEU A 384 49.98 -17.61 -63.21
CA LEU A 384 50.06 -18.19 -61.87
C LEU A 384 50.64 -19.61 -61.87
N GLY A 385 50.40 -20.43 -62.90
CA GLY A 385 50.93 -21.79 -62.92
C GLY A 385 52.45 -21.83 -63.06
N LEU A 386 52.99 -20.96 -63.92
CA LEU A 386 54.43 -20.82 -64.12
C LEU A 386 55.10 -20.16 -62.93
N VAL A 387 54.54 -19.05 -62.45
CA VAL A 387 55.10 -18.26 -61.34
C VAL A 387 55.11 -19.06 -60.05
N VAL A 388 54.01 -19.72 -59.69
CA VAL A 388 53.96 -20.57 -58.50
C VAL A 388 54.95 -21.73 -58.64
N ARG A 389 55.07 -22.35 -59.82
CA ARG A 389 56.06 -23.41 -60.03
C ARG A 389 57.50 -22.93 -59.81
N GLU A 390 57.85 -21.75 -60.33
CA GLU A 390 59.18 -21.15 -60.11
C GLU A 390 59.43 -20.88 -58.63
N TYR A 391 58.49 -20.25 -57.91
CA TYR A 391 58.63 -20.03 -56.47
C TYR A 391 58.76 -21.35 -55.71
N LEU A 392 57.97 -22.37 -56.04
CA LEU A 392 58.03 -23.66 -55.37
C LEU A 392 59.37 -24.39 -55.57
N THR A 393 60.14 -24.11 -56.64
CA THR A 393 61.50 -24.67 -56.78
C THR A 393 62.51 -24.05 -55.82
N GLN A 394 62.29 -22.82 -55.36
CA GLN A 394 63.19 -22.10 -54.46
C GLN A 394 63.00 -22.47 -52.98
N TYR A 395 61.85 -23.04 -52.63
CA TYR A 395 61.51 -23.39 -51.25
C TYR A 395 61.39 -24.91 -51.05
N PRO A 396 61.74 -25.43 -49.85
CA PRO A 396 61.58 -26.84 -49.55
C PRO A 396 60.11 -27.24 -49.49
N ARG A 397 59.83 -28.52 -49.82
CA ARG A 397 58.46 -29.07 -49.93
C ARG A 397 57.57 -28.78 -48.72
N ALA A 398 58.13 -28.75 -47.51
CA ALA A 398 57.39 -28.48 -46.29
C ALA A 398 56.67 -27.10 -46.27
N ARG A 399 57.18 -26.11 -47.01
CA ARG A 399 56.59 -24.76 -47.08
C ARG A 399 55.83 -24.50 -48.38
N HIS A 400 55.69 -25.51 -49.25
CA HIS A 400 55.06 -25.33 -50.57
C HIS A 400 53.62 -24.83 -50.47
N PHE A 401 52.84 -25.31 -49.51
CA PHE A 401 51.47 -24.84 -49.33
C PHE A 401 51.41 -23.36 -48.95
N ASP A 402 52.20 -22.95 -47.96
CA ASP A 402 52.22 -21.57 -47.48
C ASP A 402 52.72 -20.61 -48.54
N VAL A 403 53.80 -20.96 -49.23
CA VAL A 403 54.36 -20.17 -50.34
C VAL A 403 53.34 -20.07 -51.48
N ALA A 404 52.76 -21.19 -51.93
CA ALA A 404 51.77 -21.16 -53.01
C ALA A 404 50.55 -20.31 -52.65
N ARG A 405 50.04 -20.43 -51.41
CA ARG A 405 48.92 -19.63 -50.93
C ARG A 405 49.27 -18.14 -50.92
N ILE A 406 50.44 -17.76 -50.40
CA ILE A 406 50.87 -16.36 -50.34
C ILE A 406 51.05 -15.80 -51.76
N VAL A 407 51.71 -16.52 -52.66
CA VAL A 407 51.88 -16.09 -54.05
C VAL A 407 50.53 -15.89 -54.74
N VAL A 408 49.58 -16.81 -54.56
CA VAL A 408 48.24 -16.67 -55.14
C VAL A 408 47.48 -15.49 -54.54
N ASP A 409 47.51 -15.33 -53.21
CA ASP A 409 46.82 -14.22 -52.54
C ASP A 409 47.37 -12.86 -52.98
N GLN A 410 48.71 -12.74 -53.09
CA GLN A 410 49.35 -11.51 -53.56
C GLN A 410 49.13 -11.26 -55.06
N ALA A 411 49.14 -12.31 -55.88
CA ALA A 411 48.88 -12.19 -57.31
C ALA A 411 47.46 -11.69 -57.63
N VAL A 412 46.43 -12.21 -56.92
CA VAL A 412 45.04 -11.80 -57.12
C VAL A 412 44.81 -10.35 -56.69
N ARG A 413 45.57 -9.86 -55.69
CA ARG A 413 45.50 -8.44 -55.28
C ARG A 413 46.05 -7.48 -56.34
N LEU A 414 46.93 -7.94 -57.22
CA LEU A 414 47.57 -7.09 -58.22
C LEU A 414 46.70 -6.79 -59.43
N GLY A 415 45.79 -7.70 -59.80
CA GLY A 415 44.98 -7.56 -61.01
C GLY A 415 44.01 -8.73 -61.21
N VAL A 416 43.23 -8.66 -62.29
CA VAL A 416 42.21 -9.67 -62.65
C VAL A 416 42.45 -10.15 -64.07
N ALA A 417 42.17 -11.43 -64.34
CA ALA A 417 42.21 -11.95 -65.70
C ALA A 417 40.96 -11.51 -66.47
N GLN A 418 41.12 -10.88 -67.63
CA GLN A 418 40.00 -10.46 -68.47
C GLN A 418 39.17 -11.66 -68.96
N ALA A 419 39.80 -12.84 -69.06
CA ALA A 419 39.15 -14.10 -69.38
C ALA A 419 38.16 -14.58 -68.30
N ASP A 420 38.28 -14.16 -67.04
CA ASP A 420 37.33 -14.53 -65.97
C ASP A 420 35.91 -14.04 -66.29
N PHE A 421 35.77 -12.91 -66.99
CA PHE A 421 34.47 -12.35 -67.37
C PHE A 421 33.80 -13.07 -68.55
N SER A 422 34.52 -13.97 -69.24
CA SER A 422 33.99 -14.71 -70.40
C SER A 422 33.21 -15.97 -70.03
N GLY A 423 33.20 -16.37 -68.76
CA GLY A 423 32.49 -17.57 -68.27
C GLY A 423 33.15 -18.90 -68.64
N LEU A 424 34.36 -18.89 -69.22
CA LEU A 424 35.14 -20.09 -69.52
C LEU A 424 35.87 -20.58 -68.26
N GLN A 425 35.77 -21.88 -67.93
CA GLN A 425 36.53 -22.46 -66.81
C GLN A 425 38.03 -22.55 -67.14
N ALA A 426 38.87 -22.06 -66.23
CA ALA A 426 40.32 -22.24 -66.36
C ALA A 426 40.69 -23.71 -66.17
N GLN A 427 41.72 -24.18 -66.86
CA GLN A 427 42.23 -25.55 -66.70
C GLN A 427 43.17 -25.63 -65.49
N TRP A 428 43.20 -26.80 -64.83
CA TRP A 428 44.14 -27.08 -63.75
C TRP A 428 45.56 -27.27 -64.31
N GLN A 429 46.45 -26.33 -63.99
CA GLN A 429 47.86 -26.38 -64.38
C GLN A 429 48.71 -27.02 -63.27
N PRO A 430 49.61 -27.98 -63.57
CA PRO A 430 50.48 -28.59 -62.58
C PRO A 430 51.60 -27.62 -62.12
N ILE A 431 51.68 -27.39 -60.81
CA ILE A 431 52.67 -26.49 -60.18
C ILE A 431 53.83 -27.24 -59.53
N ASN A 432 53.75 -28.56 -59.38
CA ASN A 432 54.88 -29.42 -59.01
C ASN A 432 54.70 -30.85 -59.53
N ASP A 433 55.76 -31.65 -59.44
CA ASP A 433 55.77 -33.05 -59.92
C ASP A 433 55.07 -34.02 -58.94
N TYR A 434 54.58 -33.53 -57.80
CA TYR A 434 53.96 -34.31 -56.73
C TYR A 434 52.43 -34.20 -56.69
N GLY A 435 51.82 -33.64 -57.73
CA GLY A 435 50.37 -33.61 -57.92
C GLY A 435 49.67 -32.31 -57.51
N ALA A 436 50.38 -31.28 -57.06
CA ALA A 436 49.78 -29.97 -56.79
C ALA A 436 49.47 -29.24 -58.11
N LYS A 437 48.30 -28.62 -58.18
CA LYS A 437 47.80 -27.91 -59.35
C LYS A 437 47.18 -26.58 -58.94
N VAL A 438 47.26 -25.57 -59.82
CA VAL A 438 46.59 -24.28 -59.68
C VAL A 438 45.61 -24.11 -60.82
N GLN A 439 44.42 -23.61 -60.51
CA GLN A 439 43.39 -23.27 -61.49
C GLN A 439 43.24 -21.75 -61.50
N ALA A 440 43.82 -21.11 -62.50
CA ALA A 440 43.71 -19.67 -62.69
C ALA A 440 43.89 -19.31 -64.16
N HIS A 441 43.19 -18.26 -64.60
CA HIS A 441 43.49 -17.62 -65.88
C HIS A 441 44.69 -16.69 -65.73
N VAL A 442 45.31 -16.34 -66.87
CA VAL A 442 46.45 -15.43 -66.88
C VAL A 442 45.98 -14.01 -66.54
N ILE A 443 46.57 -13.39 -65.53
CA ILE A 443 46.24 -12.02 -65.13
C ILE A 443 46.88 -11.07 -66.13
N ASP A 444 46.05 -10.40 -66.92
CA ASP A 444 46.44 -9.49 -68.01
C ASP A 444 45.98 -8.05 -67.78
N LYS A 445 45.14 -7.80 -66.77
CA LYS A 445 44.64 -6.48 -66.41
C LYS A 445 44.98 -6.13 -64.96
N TYR A 446 45.86 -5.15 -64.78
CA TYR A 446 46.35 -4.65 -63.48
C TYR A 446 45.72 -3.33 -63.04
#